data_AF-A0A956ILK3-F1
#
_entry.id   AF-A0A956ILK3-F1
#
_cell.length_a   1.000
_cell.length_b   1.000
_cell.length_c   1.000
_cell.angle_alpha   90.00
_cell.angle_beta   90.00
_cell.angle_gamma   90.00
#
_symmetry.space_group_name_H-M   'P 1'
#
loop_
_entity.id
_entity.type
_entity.pdbx_description
1 polymer ?
#
loop_
_entity_poly.entity_id
_entity_poly.type
_entity_poly.pdbx_seq_one_letter_code
_entity_poly.pdbx_strand_id
1 'polypeptide(L)'
;MALVPVACSQTEQAPESKEQKQEVSQPAETSKAFDRKAGKLGKLGKLGKHGKFGRRDKGPAQLLLKTALSELELSEDQKETITALKQEKQDAKRDPKSREAMKTAMIEAAKAGKVDEKAFDEKIASMKEHQQARTAAQTKLLNGLYAALTPEQRTELVTKVKAEMESRRKHREEMAAKWAERAKDDDAKTGPHRGMKGMKGMKGMHGGPFGMMTRGLELTEDQQTKLDALKEKGKADMPSPEDMKSLRAEMDKKMDELLDAFAKDGFDASKFNLSPKHKDMGEMMKKQVAHMNEFLAILTPEQRTKLAEQIEKGPRMRKGRGLERGADLRRARPGADDGQDVDDVDDLLGDDLDQGLDDIEDEVMGDDQAAE
;
A
#
# COMPACT_ATOMS: atom_id res chain seq x y z
N MET A 1 6.38 55.92 5.37
CA MET A 1 7.79 55.51 5.55
C MET A 1 8.16 55.75 7.00
N ALA A 2 8.14 54.70 7.82
CA ALA A 2 8.57 54.75 9.21
C ALA A 2 9.65 53.68 9.39
N LEU A 3 10.88 54.12 9.62
CA LEU A 3 12.05 53.31 9.92
C LEU A 3 12.00 52.93 11.39
N VAL A 4 12.04 51.63 11.69
CA VAL A 4 12.29 51.11 13.05
C VAL A 4 13.58 50.29 12.98
N PRO A 5 14.61 50.63 13.78
CA PRO A 5 15.82 49.82 13.91
C PRO A 5 15.64 48.82 15.05
N VAL A 6 16.01 47.56 14.85
CA VAL A 6 16.14 46.59 15.95
C VAL A 6 17.51 45.91 15.90
N ALA A 7 18.11 45.88 17.08
CA ALA A 7 19.50 45.69 17.42
C ALA A 7 20.09 44.31 17.08
N CYS A 8 21.38 44.34 16.72
CA CYS A 8 22.33 43.28 16.97
C CYS A 8 22.43 42.97 18.47
N SER A 9 22.46 41.69 18.85
CA SER A 9 23.16 41.25 20.05
C SER A 9 23.70 39.84 19.84
N GLN A 10 25.03 39.77 19.93
CA GLN A 10 25.87 38.59 20.06
C GLN A 10 25.53 37.84 21.35
N THR A 11 25.60 36.51 21.37
CA THR A 11 26.47 35.82 22.33
C THR A 11 26.74 34.37 21.90
N GLU A 12 28.02 34.16 21.61
CA GLU A 12 28.77 32.92 21.55
C GLU A 12 28.71 32.18 22.89
N GLN A 13 28.38 30.89 22.89
CA GLN A 13 28.79 29.98 23.96
C GLN A 13 28.83 28.54 23.43
N ALA A 14 30.05 28.09 23.13
CA ALA A 14 30.37 26.70 22.87
C ALA A 14 30.56 25.95 24.21
N PRO A 15 30.01 24.74 24.37
CA PRO A 15 30.45 23.83 25.41
C PRO A 15 31.46 22.82 24.84
N GLU A 16 32.70 22.91 25.34
CA GLU A 16 33.70 21.85 25.30
C GLU A 16 33.14 20.60 26.00
N SER A 17 32.92 19.52 25.25
CA SER A 17 32.64 18.19 25.80
C SER A 17 33.93 17.36 25.83
N LYS A 18 34.21 16.88 27.04
CA LYS A 18 35.40 16.12 27.42
C LYS A 18 35.38 14.73 26.79
N GLU A 19 36.48 14.40 26.15
CA GLU A 19 36.85 13.07 25.68
C GLU A 19 37.06 12.13 26.88
N GLN A 20 36.11 11.22 27.13
CA GLN A 20 36.29 10.08 28.04
C GLN A 20 36.63 8.83 27.22
N LYS A 21 37.92 8.50 27.17
CA LYS A 21 38.42 7.17 26.76
C LYS A 21 38.04 6.15 27.82
N GLN A 22 37.03 5.31 27.53
CA GLN A 22 36.82 4.05 28.23
C GLN A 22 37.51 2.93 27.45
N GLU A 23 38.65 2.49 27.98
CA GLU A 23 39.37 1.29 27.59
C GLU A 23 38.67 0.08 28.23
N VAL A 24 37.80 -0.59 27.46
CA VAL A 24 37.14 -1.83 27.89
C VAL A 24 38.01 -3.03 27.49
N SER A 25 38.68 -3.56 28.50
CA SER A 25 39.32 -4.88 28.56
C SER A 25 38.36 -5.99 28.10
N GLN A 26 38.78 -6.76 27.10
CA GLN A 26 38.14 -8.03 26.72
C GLN A 26 38.80 -9.19 27.50
N PRO A 27 38.04 -10.03 28.23
CA PRO A 27 38.54 -11.32 28.67
C PRO A 27 38.42 -12.35 27.54
N ALA A 28 39.55 -12.98 27.23
CA ALA A 28 39.62 -14.18 26.41
C ALA A 28 39.15 -15.39 27.23
N GLU A 29 38.14 -16.14 26.76
CA GLU A 29 37.90 -17.50 27.25
C GLU A 29 37.15 -18.40 26.24
N THR A 30 37.93 -19.34 25.69
CA THR A 30 37.63 -20.75 25.44
C THR A 30 36.30 -21.16 24.77
N SER A 31 36.34 -21.32 23.44
CA SER A 31 35.36 -22.14 22.71
C SER A 31 35.68 -23.64 22.87
N LYS A 32 34.89 -24.37 23.66
CA LYS A 32 34.85 -25.84 23.62
C LYS A 32 34.00 -26.30 22.44
N ALA A 33 34.60 -27.09 21.57
CA ALA A 33 33.95 -27.75 20.44
C ALA A 33 32.84 -28.70 20.93
N PHE A 34 31.60 -28.41 20.56
CA PHE A 34 30.48 -29.34 20.71
C PHE A 34 30.18 -29.97 19.36
N ASP A 35 30.75 -31.14 19.15
CA ASP A 35 30.52 -32.01 18.00
C ASP A 35 29.09 -32.60 18.09
N ARG A 36 28.11 -31.96 17.43
CA ARG A 36 26.77 -32.53 17.25
C ARG A 36 26.63 -33.05 15.83
N LYS A 37 26.72 -34.37 15.70
CA LYS A 37 26.34 -35.16 14.53
C LYS A 37 25.05 -34.63 13.90
N ALA A 38 25.18 -34.15 12.67
CA ALA A 38 24.07 -33.78 11.80
C ALA A 38 23.18 -35.00 11.51
N GLY A 39 22.05 -35.08 12.21
CA GLY A 39 20.95 -35.97 11.87
C GLY A 39 20.32 -35.54 10.55
N LYS A 40 20.46 -36.38 9.53
CA LYS A 40 19.94 -36.24 8.17
C LYS A 40 18.41 -36.51 8.16
N LEU A 41 17.62 -35.61 8.73
CA LEU A 41 16.16 -35.57 8.58
C LEU A 41 15.79 -34.46 7.60
N GLY A 42 15.57 -34.87 6.35
CA GLY A 42 15.34 -33.99 5.20
C GLY A 42 14.08 -33.14 5.35
N LYS A 43 14.29 -31.82 5.35
CA LYS A 43 13.58 -30.78 4.59
C LYS A 43 12.17 -31.14 4.08
N LEU A 44 11.19 -31.25 4.97
CA LEU A 44 9.78 -31.17 4.63
C LEU A 44 9.10 -30.13 5.54
N GLY A 45 8.70 -29.01 4.93
CA GLY A 45 7.56 -28.23 5.43
C GLY A 45 7.79 -26.96 6.27
N LYS A 46 8.84 -26.16 6.06
CA LYS A 46 8.84 -24.72 6.47
C LYS A 46 8.16 -23.81 5.43
N LEU A 47 7.20 -24.34 4.68
CA LEU A 47 6.33 -23.60 3.75
C LEU A 47 5.07 -23.20 4.50
N GLY A 48 5.12 -22.06 5.19
CA GLY A 48 3.96 -21.55 5.90
C GLY A 48 4.16 -20.21 6.60
N LYS A 49 5.30 -19.53 6.41
CA LYS A 49 5.39 -18.11 6.74
C LYS A 49 4.55 -17.35 5.71
N HIS A 50 3.29 -17.15 6.11
CA HIS A 50 2.29 -16.26 5.56
C HIS A 50 2.83 -15.37 4.46
N GLY A 51 2.33 -15.60 3.24
CA GLY A 51 2.71 -14.80 2.09
C GLY A 51 2.56 -13.32 2.45
N LYS A 52 3.69 -12.61 2.39
CA LYS A 52 3.76 -11.15 2.34
C LYS A 52 3.18 -10.65 1.01
N PHE A 53 2.08 -11.25 0.56
CA PHE A 53 1.31 -10.78 -0.57
C PHE A 53 0.71 -9.44 -0.15
N GLY A 54 1.19 -8.35 -0.76
CA GLY A 54 0.60 -7.03 -0.59
C GLY A 54 1.33 -6.07 0.35
N ARG A 55 2.62 -6.26 0.67
CA ARG A 55 3.40 -5.08 1.14
C ARG A 55 3.66 -4.18 -0.06
N ARG A 56 2.61 -3.39 -0.35
CA ARG A 56 2.41 -2.25 -1.25
C ARG A 56 3.64 -1.87 -2.04
N ASP A 57 3.47 -1.71 -3.35
CA ASP A 57 4.44 -1.05 -4.19
C ASP A 57 4.71 0.35 -3.64
N LYS A 58 5.79 0.38 -2.88
CA LYS A 58 6.41 1.55 -2.31
C LYS A 58 6.71 2.47 -3.48
N GLY A 59 5.97 3.58 -3.59
CA GLY A 59 6.17 4.59 -4.63
C GLY A 59 7.65 5.01 -4.76
N PRO A 60 8.03 5.70 -5.84
CA PRO A 60 9.41 5.81 -6.30
C PRO A 60 10.40 6.31 -5.23
N ALA A 61 10.00 7.30 -4.44
CA ALA A 61 10.79 7.81 -3.32
C ALA A 61 11.08 6.77 -2.22
N GLN A 62 10.13 5.88 -1.97
CA GLN A 62 10.28 4.82 -0.97
C GLN A 62 11.12 3.65 -1.49
N LEU A 63 11.11 3.39 -2.80
CA LEU A 63 12.02 2.45 -3.43
C LEU A 63 13.48 2.93 -3.31
N LEU A 64 13.76 4.17 -3.74
CA LEU A 64 15.07 4.80 -3.61
C LEU A 64 15.58 4.77 -2.15
N LEU A 65 14.73 5.17 -1.21
CA LEU A 65 15.08 5.18 0.21
C LEU A 65 15.39 3.78 0.76
N LYS A 66 14.59 2.76 0.37
CA LYS A 66 14.80 1.38 0.79
C LYS A 66 16.15 0.89 0.27
N THR A 67 16.40 1.04 -1.04
CA THR A 67 17.62 0.57 -1.69
C THR A 67 18.85 1.29 -1.16
N ALA A 68 18.78 2.62 -0.93
CA ALA A 68 19.87 3.37 -0.34
C ALA A 68 20.27 2.83 1.05
N LEU A 69 19.29 2.60 1.93
CA LEU A 69 19.55 2.10 3.27
C LEU A 69 20.02 0.64 3.34
N SER A 70 19.60 -0.21 2.38
CA SER A 70 19.91 -1.64 2.43
C SER A 70 21.10 -2.06 1.58
N GLU A 71 21.44 -1.30 0.53
CA GLU A 71 22.42 -1.74 -0.48
C GLU A 71 23.60 -0.80 -0.65
N LEU A 72 23.55 0.45 -0.17
CA LEU A 72 24.70 1.35 -0.24
C LEU A 72 25.52 1.33 1.05
N GLU A 73 26.82 1.53 0.89
CA GLU A 73 27.72 1.86 1.99
C GLU A 73 27.56 3.35 2.32
N LEU A 74 26.77 3.62 3.36
CA LEU A 74 26.49 4.97 3.87
C LEU A 74 27.29 5.23 5.15
N SER A 75 27.79 6.46 5.31
CA SER A 75 28.35 6.92 6.58
C SER A 75 27.28 6.97 7.68
N GLU A 76 27.71 7.03 8.95
CA GLU A 76 26.77 7.14 10.08
C GLU A 76 25.92 8.41 9.98
N ASP A 77 26.54 9.55 9.69
CA ASP A 77 25.86 10.84 9.48
C ASP A 77 24.82 10.79 8.35
N GLN A 78 25.14 10.11 7.24
CA GLN A 78 24.22 9.91 6.12
C GLN A 78 23.02 9.06 6.55
N LYS A 79 23.25 7.95 7.28
CA LYS A 79 22.18 7.07 7.76
C LYS A 79 21.25 7.79 8.73
N GLU A 80 21.80 8.58 9.64
CA GLU A 80 21.01 9.38 10.58
C GLU A 80 20.14 10.39 9.83
N THR A 81 20.73 11.15 8.90
CA THR A 81 20.01 12.12 8.06
C THR A 81 18.88 11.46 7.27
N ILE A 82 19.17 10.34 6.62
CA ILE A 82 18.19 9.61 5.80
C ILE A 82 17.07 9.02 6.68
N THR A 83 17.39 8.58 7.90
CA THR A 83 16.41 8.05 8.85
C THR A 83 15.50 9.17 9.38
N ALA A 84 16.05 10.35 9.67
CA ALA A 84 15.27 11.53 10.05
C ALA A 84 14.31 11.95 8.92
N LEU A 85 14.78 12.00 7.68
CA LEU A 85 13.93 12.29 6.50
C LEU A 85 12.80 11.26 6.34
N LYS A 86 13.11 9.97 6.57
CA LYS A 86 12.11 8.90 6.54
C LYS A 86 11.04 9.10 7.61
N GLN A 87 11.43 9.47 8.83
CA GLN A 87 10.50 9.71 9.94
C GLN A 87 9.59 10.89 9.64
N GLU A 88 10.14 12.01 9.15
CA GLU A 88 9.34 13.19 8.79
C GLU A 88 8.26 12.85 7.73
N LYS A 89 8.61 12.03 6.73
CA LYS A 89 7.64 11.54 5.75
C LYS A 89 6.57 10.63 6.39
N GLN A 90 6.96 9.82 7.38
CA GLN A 90 6.01 8.99 8.12
C GLN A 90 5.08 9.82 9.00
N ASP A 91 5.54 10.95 9.53
CA ASP A 91 4.70 11.86 10.30
C ASP A 91 3.73 12.62 9.39
N ALA A 92 4.11 12.88 8.14
CA ALA A 92 3.23 13.35 7.07
C ALA A 92 2.26 12.27 6.52
N LYS A 93 2.09 11.14 7.23
CA LYS A 93 1.09 10.11 6.88
C LYS A 93 -0.32 10.70 6.86
N ARG A 94 -1.20 9.99 6.15
CA ARG A 94 -2.61 10.33 6.00
C ARG A 94 -3.26 10.55 7.36
N ASP A 95 -3.99 11.65 7.54
CA ASP A 95 -4.72 11.91 8.78
C ASP A 95 -5.79 10.81 8.95
N PRO A 96 -5.69 9.97 9.99
CA PRO A 96 -6.69 8.93 10.24
C PRO A 96 -8.10 9.52 10.37
N LYS A 97 -8.23 10.76 10.86
CA LYS A 97 -9.50 11.45 11.02
C LYS A 97 -10.18 11.73 9.67
N SER A 98 -9.42 12.02 8.62
CA SER A 98 -9.96 12.20 7.27
C SER A 98 -10.75 10.97 6.79
N ARG A 99 -10.21 9.78 7.08
CA ARG A 99 -10.81 8.50 6.68
C ARG A 99 -12.03 8.19 7.52
N GLU A 100 -11.94 8.40 8.82
CA GLU A 100 -13.08 8.26 9.73
C GLU A 100 -14.19 9.23 9.35
N ALA A 101 -13.87 10.48 9.03
CA ALA A 101 -14.84 11.48 8.59
C ALA A 101 -15.54 11.07 7.29
N MET A 102 -14.81 10.54 6.30
CA MET A 102 -15.41 10.02 5.06
C MET A 102 -16.29 8.79 5.34
N LYS A 103 -15.83 7.88 6.21
CA LYS A 103 -16.63 6.71 6.64
C LYS A 103 -17.93 7.14 7.31
N THR A 104 -17.86 8.08 8.26
CA THR A 104 -19.03 8.62 8.95
C THR A 104 -20.00 9.28 7.97
N ALA A 105 -19.48 10.09 7.04
CA ALA A 105 -20.31 10.70 5.99
C ALA A 105 -21.02 9.65 5.12
N MET A 106 -20.35 8.53 4.78
CA MET A 106 -20.97 7.43 4.05
C MET A 106 -22.04 6.69 4.85
N ILE A 107 -21.85 6.53 6.17
CA ILE A 107 -22.85 5.93 7.08
C ILE A 107 -24.09 6.84 7.15
N GLU A 108 -23.90 8.14 7.31
CA GLU A 108 -24.98 9.12 7.34
C GLU A 108 -25.72 9.19 6.02
N ALA A 109 -24.98 9.21 4.89
CA ALA A 109 -25.57 9.18 3.56
C ALA A 109 -26.38 7.90 3.32
N ALA A 110 -25.87 6.74 3.76
CA ALA A 110 -26.60 5.49 3.67
C ALA A 110 -27.92 5.56 4.44
N LYS A 111 -27.91 6.02 5.71
CA LYS A 111 -29.11 6.19 6.54
C LYS A 111 -30.11 7.18 5.93
N ALA A 112 -29.62 8.31 5.42
CA ALA A 112 -30.44 9.33 4.76
C ALA A 112 -30.97 8.86 3.39
N GLY A 113 -30.30 7.90 2.76
CA GLY A 113 -30.60 7.44 1.42
C GLY A 113 -30.20 8.38 0.29
N LYS A 114 -29.41 9.41 0.62
CA LYS A 114 -28.73 10.29 -0.33
C LYS A 114 -27.43 10.79 0.30
N VAL A 115 -26.44 11.02 -0.53
CA VAL A 115 -25.20 11.71 -0.19
C VAL A 115 -25.43 13.22 -0.27
N ASP A 116 -24.99 13.97 0.74
CA ASP A 116 -24.87 15.42 0.66
C ASP A 116 -23.61 15.76 -0.16
N GLU A 117 -23.83 16.12 -1.43
CA GLU A 117 -22.76 16.46 -2.37
C GLU A 117 -21.86 17.59 -1.87
N LYS A 118 -22.42 18.59 -1.16
CA LYS A 118 -21.65 19.72 -0.64
C LYS A 118 -20.73 19.28 0.49
N ALA A 119 -21.26 18.52 1.44
CA ALA A 119 -20.46 17.97 2.53
C ALA A 119 -19.35 17.05 1.99
N PHE A 120 -19.63 16.31 0.91
CA PHE A 120 -18.63 15.46 0.27
C PHE A 120 -17.55 16.25 -0.47
N ASP A 121 -17.91 17.33 -1.16
CA ASP A 121 -16.95 18.24 -1.81
C ASP A 121 -15.94 18.84 -0.82
N GLU A 122 -16.38 19.19 0.39
CA GLU A 122 -15.49 19.63 1.48
C GLU A 122 -14.51 18.52 1.89
N LYS A 123 -14.95 17.26 1.95
CA LYS A 123 -14.06 16.13 2.24
C LYS A 123 -13.09 15.87 1.09
N ILE A 124 -13.51 16.03 -0.16
CA ILE A 124 -12.62 15.95 -1.33
C ILE A 124 -11.52 17.03 -1.23
N ALA A 125 -11.88 18.26 -0.87
CA ALA A 125 -10.91 19.34 -0.70
C ALA A 125 -9.87 19.01 0.39
N SER A 126 -10.31 18.51 1.56
CA SER A 126 -9.40 18.06 2.63
C SER A 126 -8.48 16.92 2.17
N MET A 127 -9.00 15.93 1.43
CA MET A 127 -8.16 14.86 0.87
C MET A 127 -7.12 15.40 -0.12
N LYS A 128 -7.47 16.42 -0.92
CA LYS A 128 -6.55 17.07 -1.86
C LYS A 128 -5.42 17.79 -1.12
N GLU A 129 -5.72 18.48 -0.02
CA GLU A 129 -4.70 19.11 0.83
C GLU A 129 -3.76 18.07 1.44
N HIS A 130 -4.27 16.96 1.96
CA HIS A 130 -3.43 15.86 2.45
C HIS A 130 -2.56 15.26 1.34
N GLN A 131 -3.10 15.10 0.14
CA GLN A 131 -2.32 14.61 -1.00
C GLN A 131 -1.20 15.59 -1.37
N GLN A 132 -1.47 16.91 -1.37
CA GLN A 132 -0.46 17.94 -1.58
C GLN A 132 0.63 17.89 -0.51
N ALA A 133 0.26 17.77 0.77
CA ALA A 133 1.21 17.62 1.87
C ALA A 133 2.09 16.37 1.70
N ARG A 134 1.51 15.23 1.28
CA ARG A 134 2.29 14.01 0.97
C ARG A 134 3.25 14.22 -0.20
N THR A 135 2.83 14.89 -1.27
CA THR A 135 3.71 15.19 -2.41
C THR A 135 4.84 16.15 -2.01
N ALA A 136 4.56 17.14 -1.16
CA ALA A 136 5.56 18.05 -0.63
C ALA A 136 6.59 17.30 0.25
N ALA A 137 6.12 16.42 1.14
CA ALA A 137 6.99 15.57 1.96
C ALA A 137 7.84 14.61 1.12
N GLN A 138 7.28 14.03 0.06
CA GLN A 138 8.04 13.21 -0.89
C GLN A 138 9.10 14.01 -1.65
N THR A 139 8.75 15.23 -2.09
CA THR A 139 9.69 16.15 -2.75
C THR A 139 10.84 16.51 -1.82
N LYS A 140 10.53 16.86 -0.55
CA LYS A 140 11.52 17.14 0.48
C LYS A 140 12.43 15.93 0.73
N LEU A 141 11.85 14.74 0.86
CA LEU A 141 12.59 13.49 1.06
C LEU A 141 13.56 13.22 -0.10
N LEU A 142 13.12 13.37 -1.35
CA LEU A 142 13.97 13.12 -2.52
C LEU A 142 15.11 14.14 -2.63
N ASN A 143 14.82 15.42 -2.41
CA ASN A 143 15.84 16.47 -2.41
C ASN A 143 16.84 16.29 -1.25
N GLY A 144 16.35 15.92 -0.06
CA GLY A 144 17.20 15.61 1.09
C GLY A 144 18.07 14.38 0.89
N LEU A 145 17.50 13.30 0.32
CA LEU A 145 18.24 12.09 -0.03
C LEU A 145 19.32 12.40 -1.07
N TYR A 146 18.99 13.19 -2.09
CA TYR A 146 19.96 13.63 -3.08
C TYR A 146 21.12 14.40 -2.42
N ALA A 147 20.82 15.41 -1.59
CA ALA A 147 21.82 16.23 -0.91
C ALA A 147 22.73 15.41 0.03
N ALA A 148 22.20 14.40 0.71
CA ALA A 148 22.97 13.55 1.62
C ALA A 148 23.94 12.60 0.90
N LEU A 149 23.63 12.17 -0.33
CA LEU A 149 24.45 11.21 -1.08
C LEU A 149 25.52 11.90 -1.92
N THR A 150 26.69 11.26 -2.05
CA THR A 150 27.73 11.70 -3.00
C THR A 150 27.32 11.43 -4.45
N PRO A 151 27.91 12.10 -5.45
CA PRO A 151 27.60 11.82 -6.86
C PRO A 151 27.78 10.34 -7.24
N GLU A 152 28.84 9.70 -6.75
CA GLU A 152 29.11 8.28 -6.98
C GLU A 152 27.99 7.40 -6.39
N GLN A 153 27.62 7.63 -5.13
CA GLN A 153 26.53 6.91 -4.46
C GLN A 153 25.18 7.08 -5.19
N ARG A 154 24.89 8.27 -5.75
CA ARG A 154 23.65 8.51 -6.52
C ARG A 154 23.60 7.66 -7.79
N THR A 155 24.71 7.57 -8.53
CA THR A 155 24.78 6.75 -9.74
C THR A 155 24.65 5.25 -9.43
N GLU A 156 25.29 4.79 -8.35
CA GLU A 156 25.18 3.42 -7.88
C GLU A 156 23.75 3.08 -7.45
N LEU A 157 23.11 3.98 -6.69
CA LEU A 157 21.71 3.84 -6.27
C LEU A 157 20.78 3.68 -7.46
N VAL A 158 20.88 4.58 -8.44
CA VAL A 158 20.02 4.55 -9.64
C VAL A 158 20.21 3.25 -10.41
N THR A 159 21.44 2.75 -10.53
CA THR A 159 21.74 1.48 -11.19
C THR A 159 21.05 0.30 -10.48
N LYS A 160 21.16 0.23 -9.15
CA LYS A 160 20.51 -0.81 -8.33
C LYS A 160 18.99 -0.74 -8.43
N VAL A 161 18.41 0.46 -8.37
CA VAL A 161 16.96 0.68 -8.46
C VAL A 161 16.42 0.28 -9.83
N LYS A 162 17.11 0.61 -10.93
CA LYS A 162 16.74 0.18 -12.28
C LYS A 162 16.75 -1.35 -12.40
N ALA A 163 17.75 -2.01 -11.85
CA ALA A 163 17.82 -3.47 -11.83
C ALA A 163 16.66 -4.10 -11.02
N GLU A 164 16.30 -3.52 -9.87
CA GLU A 164 15.14 -3.97 -9.07
C GLU A 164 13.83 -3.76 -9.85
N MET A 165 13.66 -2.63 -10.53
CA MET A 165 12.48 -2.35 -11.36
C MET A 165 12.34 -3.32 -12.54
N GLU A 166 13.44 -3.61 -13.25
CA GLU A 166 13.42 -4.56 -14.37
C GLU A 166 13.07 -5.99 -13.88
N SER A 167 13.63 -6.39 -12.74
CA SER A 167 13.30 -7.67 -12.09
C SER A 167 11.82 -7.76 -11.75
N ARG A 168 11.23 -6.69 -11.17
CA ARG A 168 9.80 -6.61 -10.91
C ARG A 168 8.96 -6.64 -12.18
N ARG A 169 9.37 -5.95 -13.24
CA ARG A 169 8.67 -5.96 -14.54
C ARG A 169 8.63 -7.38 -15.12
N LYS A 170 9.77 -8.07 -15.16
CA LYS A 170 9.83 -9.48 -15.60
C LYS A 170 8.96 -10.38 -14.75
N HIS A 171 8.99 -10.20 -13.42
CA HIS A 171 8.14 -10.98 -12.53
C HIS A 171 6.65 -10.74 -12.79
N ARG A 172 6.24 -9.48 -13.03
CA ARG A 172 4.86 -9.15 -13.40
C ARG A 172 4.45 -9.76 -14.73
N GLU A 173 5.31 -9.71 -15.75
CA GLU A 173 5.07 -10.34 -17.06
C GLU A 173 4.94 -11.86 -16.94
N GLU A 174 5.81 -12.51 -16.16
CA GLU A 174 5.75 -13.94 -15.87
C GLU A 174 4.45 -14.30 -15.15
N MET A 175 4.05 -13.52 -14.15
CA MET A 175 2.79 -13.72 -13.46
C MET A 175 1.62 -13.49 -14.40
N ALA A 176 1.59 -12.40 -15.19
CA ALA A 176 0.55 -12.16 -16.17
C ALA A 176 0.41 -13.32 -17.18
N ALA A 177 1.53 -13.85 -17.67
CA ALA A 177 1.54 -15.01 -18.56
C ALA A 177 0.98 -16.27 -17.88
N LYS A 178 1.39 -16.57 -16.65
CA LYS A 178 0.85 -17.69 -15.86
C LYS A 178 -0.64 -17.58 -15.60
N TRP A 179 -1.11 -16.36 -15.32
CA TRP A 179 -2.53 -16.09 -15.11
C TRP A 179 -3.31 -16.26 -16.42
N ALA A 180 -2.77 -15.79 -17.55
CA ALA A 180 -3.37 -15.98 -18.87
C ALA A 180 -3.39 -17.45 -19.32
N GLU A 181 -2.35 -18.23 -19.03
CA GLU A 181 -2.31 -19.67 -19.28
C GLU A 181 -3.38 -20.41 -18.48
N ARG A 182 -3.48 -20.08 -17.18
CA ARG A 182 -4.49 -20.68 -16.29
C ARG A 182 -5.91 -20.35 -16.74
N ALA A 183 -6.17 -19.13 -17.22
CA ALA A 183 -7.46 -18.74 -17.75
C ALA A 183 -7.88 -19.64 -18.93
N LYS A 184 -6.95 -19.97 -19.84
CA LYS A 184 -7.20 -20.88 -20.98
C LYS A 184 -7.51 -22.32 -20.55
N ASP A 185 -6.83 -22.81 -19.51
CA ASP A 185 -7.02 -24.18 -19.00
C ASP A 185 -8.35 -24.37 -18.27
N ASP A 186 -8.80 -23.35 -17.53
CA ASP A 186 -10.06 -23.39 -16.78
C ASP A 186 -11.29 -23.45 -17.72
N ASP A 187 -11.18 -22.89 -18.94
CA ASP A 187 -12.21 -23.02 -19.99
C ASP A 187 -12.22 -24.40 -20.67
N ALA A 188 -11.06 -25.06 -20.80
CA ALA A 188 -10.94 -26.28 -21.61
C ALA A 188 -11.28 -27.58 -20.84
N LYS A 189 -10.87 -27.72 -19.58
CA LYS A 189 -10.99 -29.02 -18.84
C LYS A 189 -12.15 -29.09 -17.88
N THR A 190 -12.77 -27.95 -17.62
CA THR A 190 -13.87 -27.88 -16.67
C THR A 190 -15.06 -27.24 -17.34
N GLY A 191 -15.72 -28.03 -18.19
CA GLY A 191 -17.05 -27.69 -18.72
C GLY A 191 -17.93 -27.08 -17.63
N PRO A 192 -18.87 -26.18 -17.98
CA PRO A 192 -19.23 -24.91 -17.30
C PRO A 192 -19.50 -24.91 -15.77
N HIS A 193 -19.41 -26.05 -15.09
CA HIS A 193 -19.84 -26.23 -13.71
C HIS A 193 -18.86 -26.94 -12.75
N ARG A 194 -17.70 -27.48 -13.14
CA ARG A 194 -16.92 -28.35 -12.20
C ARG A 194 -15.49 -27.97 -11.78
N GLY A 195 -14.84 -26.96 -12.36
CA GLY A 195 -13.43 -26.65 -12.07
C GLY A 195 -13.14 -25.59 -11.03
N MET A 196 -13.97 -24.56 -10.99
CA MET A 196 -13.82 -23.51 -10.00
C MET A 196 -14.21 -23.95 -8.57
N LYS A 197 -14.44 -25.21 -8.21
CA LYS A 197 -14.98 -25.53 -6.86
C LYS A 197 -14.06 -25.14 -5.68
N GLY A 198 -12.78 -24.81 -5.92
CA GLY A 198 -11.86 -24.22 -4.93
C GLY A 198 -11.71 -22.70 -4.95
N MET A 199 -12.07 -22.03 -6.06
CA MET A 199 -11.97 -20.56 -6.23
C MET A 199 -13.32 -19.85 -6.53
N LYS A 200 -14.39 -20.56 -6.89
CA LYS A 200 -15.81 -20.12 -6.83
C LYS A 200 -16.27 -19.83 -5.40
N GLY A 201 -15.46 -20.11 -4.38
CA GLY A 201 -15.64 -19.58 -3.03
C GLY A 201 -15.29 -18.09 -2.90
N MET A 202 -14.58 -17.52 -3.87
CA MET A 202 -14.37 -16.08 -4.06
C MET A 202 -15.37 -15.47 -5.05
N LYS A 203 -16.53 -16.12 -5.29
CA LYS A 203 -17.69 -15.53 -5.98
C LYS A 203 -18.27 -14.27 -5.28
N GLY A 204 -17.63 -13.81 -4.20
CA GLY A 204 -17.89 -12.53 -3.54
C GLY A 204 -16.87 -11.43 -3.83
N MET A 205 -15.87 -11.64 -4.71
CA MET A 205 -14.92 -10.58 -5.11
C MET A 205 -15.24 -9.97 -6.49
N HIS A 206 -16.02 -10.66 -7.35
CA HIS A 206 -16.39 -10.17 -8.69
C HIS A 206 -17.35 -8.97 -8.75
N GLY A 207 -17.62 -8.28 -7.63
CA GLY A 207 -18.49 -7.11 -7.63
C GLY A 207 -17.77 -5.78 -7.42
N GLY A 208 -16.43 -5.79 -7.41
CA GLY A 208 -15.65 -4.61 -7.03
C GLY A 208 -16.00 -4.10 -5.62
N PRO A 209 -15.66 -2.85 -5.29
CA PRO A 209 -15.98 -2.23 -4.01
C PRO A 209 -17.49 -2.29 -3.67
N PHE A 210 -18.37 -2.22 -4.68
CA PHE A 210 -19.83 -2.27 -4.50
C PHE A 210 -20.35 -3.66 -4.14
N GLY A 211 -19.79 -4.72 -4.73
CA GLY A 211 -20.20 -6.10 -4.42
C GLY A 211 -20.01 -6.45 -2.96
N MET A 212 -18.96 -5.91 -2.33
CA MET A 212 -18.71 -6.06 -0.91
C MET A 212 -19.76 -5.34 -0.05
N MET A 213 -20.23 -4.17 -0.48
CA MET A 213 -21.26 -3.39 0.21
C MET A 213 -22.65 -4.01 0.09
N THR A 214 -22.97 -4.66 -1.04
CA THR A 214 -24.27 -5.34 -1.21
C THR A 214 -24.35 -6.68 -0.49
N ARG A 215 -23.24 -7.18 0.05
CA ARG A 215 -23.15 -8.54 0.58
C ARG A 215 -24.00 -8.70 1.83
N GLY A 216 -25.08 -9.48 1.73
CA GLY A 216 -26.00 -9.72 2.84
C GLY A 216 -27.13 -8.70 2.95
N LEU A 217 -27.29 -7.82 1.96
CA LEU A 217 -28.56 -7.14 1.72
C LEU A 217 -29.50 -8.12 0.99
N GLU A 218 -30.72 -8.24 1.47
CA GLU A 218 -31.75 -9.07 0.82
C GLU A 218 -32.39 -8.22 -0.28
N LEU A 219 -31.83 -8.30 -1.48
CA LEU A 219 -32.26 -7.52 -2.64
C LEU A 219 -33.34 -8.28 -3.41
N THR A 220 -34.43 -7.60 -3.75
CA THR A 220 -35.47 -8.12 -4.66
C THR A 220 -34.92 -8.31 -6.08
N GLU A 221 -35.58 -9.12 -6.90
CA GLU A 221 -35.16 -9.36 -8.30
C GLU A 221 -35.07 -8.04 -9.08
N ASP A 222 -36.09 -7.17 -8.95
CA ASP A 222 -36.10 -5.84 -9.58
C ASP A 222 -34.93 -4.96 -9.13
N GLN A 223 -34.56 -5.00 -7.85
CA GLN A 223 -33.40 -4.27 -7.33
C GLN A 223 -32.09 -4.84 -7.88
N GLN A 224 -31.96 -6.16 -7.95
CA GLN A 224 -30.78 -6.81 -8.53
C GLN A 224 -30.59 -6.40 -9.99
N THR A 225 -31.65 -6.42 -10.80
CA THR A 225 -31.60 -5.97 -12.19
C THR A 225 -31.16 -4.51 -12.31
N LYS A 226 -31.70 -3.61 -11.47
CA LYS A 226 -31.28 -2.19 -11.46
C LYS A 226 -29.83 -2.02 -11.04
N LEU A 227 -29.37 -2.80 -10.05
CA LEU A 227 -27.99 -2.78 -9.59
C LEU A 227 -27.02 -3.32 -10.63
N ASP A 228 -27.40 -4.35 -11.37
CA ASP A 228 -26.56 -4.89 -12.44
C ASP A 228 -26.48 -3.90 -13.62
N ALA A 229 -27.59 -3.25 -13.99
CA ALA A 229 -27.56 -2.16 -14.96
C ALA A 229 -26.66 -0.98 -14.51
N LEU A 230 -26.73 -0.63 -13.22
CA LEU A 230 -25.88 0.40 -12.63
C LEU A 230 -24.39 0.00 -12.66
N LYS A 231 -24.06 -1.26 -12.37
CA LYS A 231 -22.68 -1.78 -12.46
C LYS A 231 -22.16 -1.75 -13.89
N GLU A 232 -22.95 -2.15 -14.87
CA GLU A 232 -22.55 -2.10 -16.29
C GLU A 232 -22.26 -0.66 -16.74
N LYS A 233 -23.09 0.31 -16.31
CA LYS A 233 -22.80 1.74 -16.52
C LYS A 233 -21.48 2.16 -15.88
N GLY A 234 -21.20 1.71 -14.65
CA GLY A 234 -19.95 1.99 -13.96
C GLY A 234 -18.71 1.36 -14.60
N LYS A 235 -18.85 0.17 -15.21
CA LYS A 235 -17.75 -0.48 -15.95
C LYS A 235 -17.34 0.32 -17.18
N ALA A 236 -18.28 0.93 -17.88
CA ALA A 236 -17.98 1.77 -19.04
C ALA A 236 -17.15 3.02 -18.70
N ASP A 237 -17.19 3.47 -17.43
CA ASP A 237 -16.37 4.57 -16.92
C ASP A 237 -14.97 4.11 -16.43
N MET A 238 -14.74 2.80 -16.30
CA MET A 238 -13.45 2.27 -15.87
C MET A 238 -12.47 2.25 -17.05
N PRO A 239 -11.17 2.51 -16.81
CA PRO A 239 -10.16 2.37 -17.86
C PRO A 239 -10.15 0.94 -18.39
N SER A 240 -10.07 0.78 -19.71
CA SER A 240 -9.93 -0.53 -20.32
C SER A 240 -8.59 -1.19 -19.92
N PRO A 241 -8.44 -2.51 -20.06
CA PRO A 241 -7.14 -3.17 -19.88
C PRO A 241 -6.01 -2.51 -20.69
N GLU A 242 -6.32 -2.02 -21.90
CA GLU A 242 -5.36 -1.31 -22.75
C GLU A 242 -4.98 0.06 -22.18
N ASP A 243 -5.97 0.82 -21.68
CA ASP A 243 -5.73 2.09 -20.99
C ASP A 243 -4.85 1.88 -19.75
N MET A 244 -5.14 0.85 -18.95
CA MET A 244 -4.33 0.50 -17.78
C MET A 244 -2.91 0.12 -18.15
N LYS A 245 -2.70 -0.63 -19.24
CA LYS A 245 -1.37 -0.95 -19.76
C LYS A 245 -0.63 0.30 -20.21
N SER A 246 -1.30 1.22 -20.89
CA SER A 246 -0.71 2.49 -21.33
C SER A 246 -0.32 3.39 -20.14
N LEU A 247 -1.19 3.48 -19.13
CA LEU A 247 -0.95 4.23 -17.90
C LEU A 247 0.28 3.70 -17.17
N ARG A 248 0.42 2.37 -17.07
CA ARG A 248 1.61 1.73 -16.49
C ARG A 248 2.88 2.05 -17.27
N ALA A 249 2.85 1.96 -18.59
CA ALA A 249 4.00 2.31 -19.44
C ALA A 249 4.41 3.79 -19.28
N GLU A 250 3.44 4.70 -19.16
CA GLU A 250 3.72 6.09 -18.84
C GLU A 250 4.36 6.28 -17.46
N MET A 251 3.91 5.54 -16.45
CA MET A 251 4.47 5.59 -15.09
C MET A 251 5.90 5.06 -15.06
N ASP A 252 6.17 3.95 -15.76
CA ASP A 252 7.52 3.39 -15.92
C ASP A 252 8.44 4.42 -16.57
N LYS A 253 7.99 5.08 -17.65
CA LYS A 253 8.78 6.13 -18.32
C LYS A 253 9.07 7.32 -17.41
N LYS A 254 8.06 7.83 -16.68
CA LYS A 254 8.24 8.95 -15.73
C LYS A 254 9.23 8.57 -14.62
N MET A 255 9.22 7.31 -14.20
CA MET A 255 10.15 6.81 -13.20
C MET A 255 11.58 6.74 -13.77
N ASP A 256 11.77 6.25 -15.00
CA ASP A 256 13.07 6.27 -15.66
C ASP A 256 13.62 7.71 -15.81
N GLU A 257 12.78 8.66 -16.22
CA GLU A 257 13.15 10.08 -16.31
C GLU A 257 13.56 10.67 -14.94
N LEU A 258 12.84 10.32 -13.87
CA LEU A 258 13.17 10.72 -12.50
C LEU A 258 14.53 10.16 -12.07
N LEU A 259 14.77 8.88 -12.32
CA LEU A 259 16.02 8.21 -11.97
C LEU A 259 17.21 8.77 -12.75
N ASP A 260 17.04 9.04 -14.04
CA ASP A 260 18.08 9.66 -14.88
C ASP A 260 18.42 11.09 -14.43
N ALA A 261 17.43 11.85 -13.95
CA ALA A 261 17.67 13.16 -13.38
C ALA A 261 18.31 13.08 -11.99
N PHE A 262 17.93 12.08 -11.17
CA PHE A 262 18.51 11.88 -9.84
C PHE A 262 20.01 11.56 -9.88
N ALA A 263 20.46 10.88 -10.94
CA ALA A 263 21.88 10.61 -11.15
C ALA A 263 22.70 11.85 -11.57
N LYS A 264 22.05 12.92 -12.04
CA LYS A 264 22.72 14.13 -12.57
C LYS A 264 22.89 15.20 -11.50
N ASP A 265 23.81 16.13 -11.75
CA ASP A 265 23.98 17.33 -10.92
C ASP A 265 22.79 18.29 -11.05
N GLY A 266 22.41 18.94 -9.95
CA GLY A 266 21.29 19.89 -9.90
C GLY A 266 19.90 19.24 -9.94
N PHE A 267 19.76 18.01 -9.46
CA PHE A 267 18.46 17.36 -9.30
C PHE A 267 17.52 18.20 -8.44
N ASP A 268 16.25 18.25 -8.87
CA ASP A 268 15.19 18.93 -8.16
C ASP A 268 13.88 18.15 -8.35
N ALA A 269 13.44 17.50 -7.28
CA ALA A 269 12.22 16.69 -7.27
C ALA A 269 10.95 17.51 -7.56
N SER A 270 10.96 18.84 -7.35
CA SER A 270 9.79 19.68 -7.59
C SER A 270 9.44 19.81 -9.09
N LYS A 271 10.40 19.53 -9.98
CA LYS A 271 10.21 19.49 -11.43
C LYS A 271 9.46 18.24 -11.89
N PHE A 272 9.37 17.22 -11.04
CA PHE A 272 8.68 15.97 -11.33
C PHE A 272 7.29 16.00 -10.73
N ASN A 273 6.29 15.65 -11.52
CA ASN A 273 4.96 15.42 -10.99
C ASN A 273 4.93 14.04 -10.31
N LEU A 274 5.27 14.02 -9.02
CA LEU A 274 5.26 12.81 -8.18
C LEU A 274 3.85 12.35 -7.81
N SER A 275 2.84 13.20 -8.01
CA SER A 275 1.46 12.77 -7.99
C SER A 275 1.14 12.16 -9.35
N PRO A 276 0.42 11.02 -9.40
CA PRO A 276 -0.26 10.64 -10.64
C PRO A 276 -1.07 11.85 -11.12
N LYS A 277 -1.26 12.01 -12.43
CA LYS A 277 -2.07 13.09 -13.01
C LYS A 277 -3.54 12.87 -12.68
N HIS A 278 -3.87 12.97 -11.41
CA HIS A 278 -5.16 12.93 -10.80
C HIS A 278 -5.87 14.27 -10.99
N LYS A 279 -5.73 14.91 -12.15
CA LYS A 279 -6.51 16.12 -12.46
C LYS A 279 -8.01 15.86 -12.24
N ASP A 280 -8.40 14.58 -12.29
CA ASP A 280 -9.77 14.13 -12.15
C ASP A 280 -10.03 13.34 -10.85
N MET A 281 -9.17 13.34 -9.81
CA MET A 281 -9.54 12.65 -8.55
C MET A 281 -10.82 13.23 -7.93
N GLY A 282 -10.98 14.56 -8.03
CA GLY A 282 -12.23 15.20 -7.63
C GLY A 282 -13.41 14.77 -8.52
N GLU A 283 -13.20 14.64 -9.83
CA GLU A 283 -14.25 14.22 -10.76
C GLU A 283 -14.61 12.75 -10.61
N MET A 284 -13.64 11.86 -10.45
CA MET A 284 -13.82 10.44 -10.15
C MET A 284 -14.59 10.26 -8.85
N MET A 285 -14.21 10.99 -7.79
CA MET A 285 -14.94 10.98 -6.53
C MET A 285 -16.37 11.51 -6.69
N LYS A 286 -16.59 12.56 -7.50
CA LYS A 286 -17.94 13.05 -7.83
C LYS A 286 -18.76 12.03 -8.60
N LYS A 287 -18.18 11.34 -9.59
CA LYS A 287 -18.81 10.21 -10.28
C LYS A 287 -19.18 9.10 -9.31
N GLN A 288 -18.30 8.78 -8.36
CA GLN A 288 -18.56 7.78 -7.32
C GLN A 288 -19.70 8.20 -6.39
N VAL A 289 -19.80 9.48 -6.02
CA VAL A 289 -20.94 10.03 -5.25
C VAL A 289 -22.23 9.95 -6.03
N ALA A 290 -22.23 10.36 -7.30
CA ALA A 290 -23.40 10.25 -8.16
C ALA A 290 -23.87 8.79 -8.29
N HIS A 291 -22.94 7.86 -8.49
CA HIS A 291 -23.21 6.43 -8.54
C HIS A 291 -23.74 5.91 -7.19
N MET A 292 -23.21 6.38 -6.06
CA MET A 292 -23.70 6.05 -4.74
C MET A 292 -25.12 6.59 -4.50
N ASN A 293 -25.47 7.77 -5.01
CA ASN A 293 -26.83 8.31 -4.96
C ASN A 293 -27.82 7.45 -5.76
N GLU A 294 -27.46 7.04 -6.98
CA GLU A 294 -28.25 6.10 -7.79
C GLU A 294 -28.42 4.76 -7.07
N PHE A 295 -27.36 4.25 -6.45
CA PHE A 295 -27.36 3.01 -5.66
C PHE A 295 -28.30 3.10 -4.45
N LEU A 296 -28.18 4.15 -3.63
CA LEU A 296 -29.00 4.35 -2.44
C LEU A 296 -30.48 4.51 -2.79
N ALA A 297 -30.80 5.14 -3.92
CA ALA A 297 -32.17 5.30 -4.40
C ALA A 297 -32.87 3.96 -4.71
N ILE A 298 -32.11 2.92 -5.08
CA ILE A 298 -32.64 1.56 -5.34
C ILE A 298 -32.97 0.84 -4.02
N LEU A 299 -32.25 1.13 -2.93
CA LEU A 299 -32.40 0.45 -1.64
C LEU A 299 -33.63 0.93 -0.85
N THR A 300 -34.25 0.01 -0.11
CA THR A 300 -35.30 0.33 0.87
C THR A 300 -34.70 0.99 2.13
N PRO A 301 -35.50 1.70 2.95
CA PRO A 301 -35.02 2.30 4.21
C PRO A 301 -34.38 1.30 5.17
N GLU A 302 -34.89 0.07 5.23
CA GLU A 302 -34.35 -1.00 6.06
C GLU A 302 -32.98 -1.49 5.55
N GLN A 303 -32.86 -1.70 4.24
CA GLN A 303 -31.59 -2.10 3.60
C GLN A 303 -30.52 -1.02 3.76
N ARG A 304 -30.89 0.26 3.65
CA ARG A 304 -30.02 1.42 3.90
C ARG A 304 -29.44 1.43 5.31
N THR A 305 -30.25 1.11 6.30
CA THR A 305 -29.81 0.99 7.71
C THR A 305 -28.83 -0.17 7.88
N LYS A 306 -29.13 -1.34 7.28
CA LYS A 306 -28.24 -2.51 7.30
C LYS A 306 -26.90 -2.23 6.61
N LEU A 307 -26.93 -1.50 5.48
CA LEU A 307 -25.73 -1.05 4.79
C LEU A 307 -24.89 -0.11 5.66
N ALA A 308 -25.52 0.85 6.33
CA ALA A 308 -24.83 1.78 7.23
C ALA A 308 -24.09 1.01 8.36
N GLU A 309 -24.72 0.00 8.96
CA GLU A 309 -24.06 -0.88 9.93
C GLU A 309 -22.90 -1.67 9.34
N GLN A 310 -23.01 -2.11 8.08
CA GLN A 310 -21.93 -2.82 7.41
C GLN A 310 -20.73 -1.92 7.14
N ILE A 311 -20.98 -0.67 6.73
CA ILE A 311 -19.93 0.34 6.57
C ILE A 311 -19.27 0.63 7.93
N GLU A 312 -20.06 0.75 8.99
CA GLU A 312 -19.57 0.95 10.35
C GLU A 312 -18.69 -0.20 10.84
N LYS A 313 -19.13 -1.45 10.63
CA LYS A 313 -18.36 -2.67 10.96
C LYS A 313 -17.12 -2.83 10.09
N GLY A 314 -17.09 -2.17 8.92
CA GLY A 314 -16.03 -2.29 7.92
C GLY A 314 -16.01 -3.66 7.24
N PRO A 315 -15.03 -3.91 6.36
CA PRO A 315 -14.81 -5.24 5.81
C PRO A 315 -14.65 -6.21 6.98
N ARG A 316 -15.47 -7.26 7.01
CA ARG A 316 -15.27 -8.37 7.95
C ARG A 316 -13.96 -9.05 7.55
N MET A 317 -12.85 -8.52 8.05
CA MET A 317 -11.56 -9.18 7.99
C MET A 317 -11.81 -10.56 8.54
N ARG A 318 -11.71 -11.54 7.65
CA ARG A 318 -12.01 -12.93 7.97
C ARG A 318 -10.90 -13.36 8.93
N LYS A 319 -11.06 -13.03 10.21
CA LYS A 319 -10.12 -13.35 11.31
C LYS A 319 -9.74 -14.80 11.10
N GLY A 320 -8.45 -15.01 10.86
CA GLY A 320 -7.93 -16.11 10.06
C GLY A 320 -8.57 -17.46 10.37
N ARG A 321 -9.27 -18.02 9.38
CA ARG A 321 -9.63 -19.46 9.36
C ARG A 321 -8.41 -20.40 9.33
N GLY A 322 -7.20 -19.86 9.45
CA GLY A 322 -5.93 -20.60 9.51
C GLY A 322 -5.23 -20.57 10.88
N LEU A 323 -5.68 -19.76 11.86
CA LEU A 323 -5.04 -19.73 13.18
C LEU A 323 -5.62 -20.78 14.14
N GLU A 324 -6.92 -21.10 14.06
CA GLU A 324 -7.52 -22.11 14.96
C GLU A 324 -7.17 -23.56 14.58
N ARG A 325 -6.85 -23.86 13.31
CA ARG A 325 -6.45 -25.24 12.93
C ARG A 325 -5.00 -25.61 13.27
N GLY A 326 -4.19 -24.65 13.74
CA GLY A 326 -2.80 -24.89 14.11
C GLY A 326 -2.56 -25.06 15.61
N ALA A 327 -3.51 -24.65 16.47
CA ALA A 327 -3.35 -24.69 17.92
C ALA A 327 -3.48 -26.13 18.49
N ASP A 328 -4.28 -26.99 17.86
CA ASP A 328 -4.48 -28.36 18.34
C ASP A 328 -3.33 -29.32 18.02
N LEU A 329 -2.44 -28.98 17.08
CA LEU A 329 -1.27 -29.83 16.77
C LEU A 329 -0.03 -29.52 17.61
N ARG A 330 -0.01 -28.43 18.41
CA ARG A 330 1.10 -28.13 19.33
C ARG A 330 0.92 -28.72 20.73
N ARG A 331 -0.27 -29.20 21.10
CA ARG A 331 -0.51 -29.78 22.44
C ARG A 331 -0.05 -31.23 22.63
N ALA A 332 0.63 -31.84 21.66
CA ALA A 332 1.14 -33.21 21.75
C ALA A 332 2.68 -33.31 21.79
N ARG A 333 3.39 -32.25 22.21
CA ARG A 333 4.81 -32.36 22.57
C ARG A 333 5.00 -32.14 24.08
N PRO A 334 4.94 -33.20 24.90
CA PRO A 334 5.34 -33.11 26.30
C PRO A 334 6.87 -32.93 26.36
N GLY A 335 7.34 -31.84 26.97
CA GLY A 335 8.73 -31.72 27.45
C GLY A 335 9.62 -30.61 26.87
N ALA A 336 9.08 -29.51 26.33
CA ALA A 336 9.88 -28.30 26.10
C ALA A 336 9.60 -27.30 27.22
N ASP A 337 10.52 -27.26 28.17
CA ASP A 337 10.63 -26.30 29.27
C ASP A 337 11.16 -24.98 28.68
N ASP A 338 10.25 -24.05 28.39
CA ASP A 338 10.59 -22.75 27.82
C ASP A 338 10.29 -21.67 28.86
N GLY A 339 11.36 -21.25 29.52
CA GLY A 339 11.39 -20.13 30.45
C GLY A 339 10.99 -18.81 29.80
N GLN A 340 10.47 -17.96 30.68
CA GLN A 340 10.20 -16.53 30.60
C GLN A 340 10.91 -15.79 29.45
N ASP A 341 10.12 -15.17 28.57
CA ASP A 341 10.38 -13.83 28.04
C ASP A 341 9.02 -13.22 27.65
N VAL A 342 8.54 -12.35 28.53
CA VAL A 342 7.39 -11.46 28.36
C VAL A 342 7.91 -10.09 27.96
N ASP A 343 7.02 -9.31 27.32
CA ASP A 343 7.12 -7.88 27.00
C ASP A 343 7.81 -7.55 25.67
N ASP A 344 7.02 -7.45 24.59
CA ASP A 344 7.20 -6.52 23.43
C ASP A 344 6.30 -6.92 22.23
N VAL A 345 4.97 -6.81 22.33
CA VAL A 345 4.06 -7.22 21.22
C VAL A 345 2.98 -6.22 20.80
N ASP A 346 2.92 -5.01 21.35
CA ASP A 346 1.76 -4.12 21.10
C ASP A 346 1.88 -3.12 19.92
N ASP A 347 3.02 -3.01 19.23
CA ASP A 347 3.23 -1.94 18.21
C ASP A 347 3.11 -2.34 16.72
N LEU A 348 2.61 -3.53 16.39
CA LEU A 348 2.67 -4.07 15.01
C LEU A 348 1.35 -4.21 14.24
N LEU A 349 0.22 -3.70 14.75
CA LEU A 349 -1.12 -3.97 14.16
C LEU A 349 -1.84 -2.76 13.52
N GLY A 350 -1.16 -1.63 13.30
CA GLY A 350 -1.80 -0.40 12.78
C GLY A 350 -1.80 -0.15 11.26
N ASP A 351 -0.95 -0.79 10.44
CA ASP A 351 -0.61 -0.30 9.08
C ASP A 351 -1.30 -1.03 7.90
N ASP A 352 -2.11 -2.08 8.12
CA ASP A 352 -2.54 -2.99 7.04
C ASP A 352 -4.00 -2.84 6.53
N LEU A 353 -4.80 -1.88 7.03
CA LEU A 353 -6.20 -1.68 6.58
C LEU A 353 -6.37 -0.75 5.35
N ASP A 354 -5.31 -0.54 4.60
CA ASP A 354 -5.16 0.48 3.55
C ASP A 354 -5.20 -0.14 2.14
N GLN A 355 -6.30 -0.85 1.84
CA GLN A 355 -6.50 -1.71 0.63
C GLN A 355 -7.71 -1.28 -0.24
N GLY A 356 -8.07 0.01 -0.28
CA GLY A 356 -9.38 0.42 -0.81
C GLY A 356 -9.41 1.24 -2.09
N LEU A 357 -8.35 1.98 -2.41
CA LEU A 357 -8.37 2.97 -3.50
C LEU A 357 -7.15 2.91 -4.42
N ASP A 358 -6.03 2.31 -3.99
CA ASP A 358 -4.86 2.10 -4.85
C ASP A 358 -4.84 0.70 -5.49
N ASP A 359 -5.70 -0.24 -5.03
CA ASP A 359 -5.78 -1.63 -5.52
C ASP A 359 -6.73 -1.82 -6.72
N ILE A 360 -7.34 -0.74 -7.25
CA ILE A 360 -8.15 -0.83 -8.49
C ILE A 360 -7.24 -1.03 -9.72
N GLU A 361 -5.93 -0.78 -9.60
CA GLU A 361 -5.04 -0.80 -10.75
C GLU A 361 -4.59 -2.21 -11.20
N ASP A 362 -4.82 -3.28 -10.41
CA ASP A 362 -4.30 -4.63 -10.70
C ASP A 362 -5.36 -5.71 -11.02
N GLU A 363 -6.65 -5.38 -11.07
CA GLU A 363 -7.73 -6.38 -11.18
C GLU A 363 -8.56 -6.36 -12.48
N VAL A 364 -8.16 -5.60 -13.51
CA VAL A 364 -8.85 -5.57 -14.82
C VAL A 364 -7.92 -6.04 -15.94
N MET A 365 -7.56 -7.33 -15.92
CA MET A 365 -6.81 -7.99 -17.01
C MET A 365 -7.47 -9.33 -17.31
N GLY A 366 -8.43 -9.31 -18.23
CA GLY A 366 -9.06 -10.49 -18.80
C GLY A 366 -10.09 -10.09 -19.84
N ASP A 367 -9.83 -10.50 -21.09
CA ASP A 367 -10.72 -10.48 -22.27
C ASP A 367 -10.82 -9.16 -23.05
N ASP A 368 -10.03 -9.07 -24.13
CA ASP A 368 -10.54 -8.71 -25.48
C ASP A 368 -9.42 -8.72 -26.55
N GLN A 369 -8.86 -9.90 -26.88
CA GLN A 369 -8.17 -10.08 -28.16
C GLN A 369 -8.44 -11.47 -28.75
N ALA A 370 -9.56 -11.57 -29.49
CA ALA A 370 -9.78 -12.60 -30.51
C ALA A 370 -10.87 -12.14 -31.51
N ALA A 371 -10.60 -11.08 -32.27
CA ALA A 371 -11.31 -10.78 -33.51
C ALA A 371 -10.46 -9.89 -34.42
N GLU A 372 -9.50 -10.50 -35.12
CA GLU A 372 -9.17 -10.19 -36.52
C GLU A 372 -8.39 -11.34 -37.16
#